data_AF-A0A2K3MBG8-F1
#
_entry.id   AF-A0A2K3MBG8-F1
#
_cell.length_a   1.000
_cell.length_b   1.000
_cell.length_c   1.000
_cell.angle_alpha   90.00
_cell.angle_beta   90.00
_cell.angle_gamma   90.00
#
_symmetry.space_group_name_H-M   'P 1'
#
loop_
_entity.id
_entity.type
_entity.pdbx_description
1 polymer ?
#
loop_
_entity_poly.entity_id
_entity_poly.type
_entity_poly.pdbx_seq_one_letter_code
_entity_poly.pdbx_strand_id
1 'polypeptide(L)'
;MVAMANLIDFNGWKEVIVVFLDDDYGRNGVSALSDELENRRLKIAHKLALSIHFDLDEITKLLNQTKVFNPRVFVVHINPDPRLRIFSIAHKLQMMTSEYVWLVTDWLAATLHSFSPANQKSLSVVEGVVGLRQHIPDSRKKRDFVFRWKKMQKEGVANTSLNSYGFFAYDTVWAVAHSIDKFLKVHDNITFSLRDNNMVPHTEGIGIQLEKLKIFANGSDFVNILSLSNFSGVSGQIQFSSDRNVISSGYDVININQMKIKRVGYWSNHSGFSVVPPEVLAKKKHPRVSVDQKLENITWLGGKTERPRGWVIADNAKPLRIGVPRRASFVEFVTELQDSHKIQGYCIDIFMKALEFIPYEIPFVFKPVGNGKANPNYDALVKKIDQN
;
A
#
# COMPACT_ATOMS: atom_id res chain seq x y z
N MET A 1 -1.94 -3.41 5.53
CA MET A 1 -1.89 -3.31 4.06
C MET A 1 -3.24 -3.39 3.35
N VAL A 2 -4.32 -3.85 4.00
CA VAL A 2 -5.68 -3.94 3.44
C VAL A 2 -6.12 -2.68 2.68
N ALA A 3 -5.95 -1.49 3.25
CA ALA A 3 -6.32 -0.22 2.62
C ALA A 3 -5.62 0.02 1.26
N MET A 4 -4.33 -0.33 1.18
CA MET A 4 -3.55 -0.20 -0.05
C MET A 4 -4.02 -1.21 -1.10
N ALA A 5 -4.26 -2.46 -0.69
CA ALA A 5 -4.79 -3.49 -1.60
C ALA A 5 -6.18 -3.10 -2.13
N ASN A 6 -7.06 -2.57 -1.28
CA ASN A 6 -8.35 -2.03 -1.72
C ASN A 6 -8.17 -0.84 -2.66
N LEU A 7 -7.20 0.04 -2.43
CA LEU A 7 -6.95 1.18 -3.32
C LEU A 7 -6.52 0.72 -4.72
N ILE A 8 -5.68 -0.31 -4.78
CA ILE A 8 -5.26 -0.94 -6.04
C ILE A 8 -6.46 -1.57 -6.75
N ASP A 9 -7.26 -2.36 -6.03
CA ASP A 9 -8.46 -3.03 -6.54
C ASP A 9 -9.54 -2.06 -7.02
N PHE A 10 -9.81 -1.01 -6.24
CA PHE A 10 -10.75 0.06 -6.56
C PHE A 10 -10.42 0.74 -7.89
N ASN A 11 -9.14 0.86 -8.21
CA ASN A 11 -8.67 1.42 -9.47
C ASN A 11 -8.57 0.37 -10.60
N GLY A 12 -8.73 -0.92 -10.30
CA GLY A 12 -8.78 -2.00 -11.29
C GLY A 12 -7.40 -2.47 -11.77
N TRP A 13 -6.31 -2.07 -11.13
CA TRP A 13 -4.97 -2.49 -11.52
C TRP A 13 -4.68 -3.91 -11.03
N LYS A 14 -4.23 -4.79 -11.94
CA LYS A 14 -4.02 -6.22 -11.67
C LYS A 14 -2.60 -6.56 -11.24
N GLU A 15 -1.64 -5.78 -11.69
CA GLU A 15 -0.22 -5.98 -11.43
C GLU A 15 0.41 -4.69 -10.91
N VAL A 16 1.15 -4.81 -9.81
CA VAL A 16 1.89 -3.68 -9.21
C VAL A 16 3.36 -4.03 -9.02
N ILE A 17 4.20 -3.01 -9.02
CA ILE A 17 5.61 -3.07 -8.62
C ILE A 17 5.69 -2.51 -7.21
N VAL A 18 6.31 -3.24 -6.29
CA VAL A 18 6.48 -2.79 -4.90
C VAL A 18 7.95 -2.45 -4.67
N VAL A 19 8.22 -1.21 -4.29
CA VAL A 19 9.54 -0.76 -3.83
C VAL A 19 9.48 -0.64 -2.31
N PHE A 20 10.36 -1.34 -1.62
CA PHE A 20 10.32 -1.43 -0.15
C PHE A 20 11.70 -1.39 0.48
N LEU A 21 11.76 -1.01 1.75
CA LEU A 21 12.99 -1.04 2.53
C LEU A 21 13.27 -2.47 3.03
N ASP A 22 14.50 -2.96 2.89
CA ASP A 22 14.89 -4.32 3.29
C ASP A 22 15.16 -4.43 4.81
N ASP A 23 14.18 -4.00 5.61
CA ASP A 23 14.10 -4.20 7.05
C ASP A 23 12.84 -4.99 7.41
N ASP A 24 12.63 -5.25 8.71
CA ASP A 24 11.47 -6.00 9.18
C ASP A 24 10.16 -5.26 8.90
N TYR A 25 10.17 -3.92 8.93
CA TYR A 25 9.00 -3.13 8.61
C TYR A 25 8.59 -3.31 7.14
N GLY A 26 9.53 -3.13 6.21
CA GLY A 26 9.29 -3.24 4.79
C GLY A 26 8.97 -4.67 4.35
N ARG A 27 9.73 -5.68 4.80
CA ARG A 27 9.48 -7.09 4.44
C ARG A 27 8.10 -7.57 4.92
N ASN A 28 7.74 -7.27 6.17
CA ASN A 28 6.43 -7.66 6.71
C ASN A 28 5.30 -6.90 5.99
N GLY A 29 5.51 -5.62 5.67
CA GLY A 29 4.58 -4.85 4.85
C GLY A 29 4.35 -5.46 3.47
N VAL A 30 5.42 -5.85 2.77
CA VAL A 30 5.30 -6.49 1.45
C VAL A 30 4.63 -7.86 1.53
N SER A 31 4.93 -8.66 2.56
CA SER A 31 4.24 -9.94 2.79
C SER A 31 2.74 -9.73 2.98
N ALA A 32 2.35 -8.85 3.90
CA ALA A 32 0.95 -8.56 4.16
C ALA A 32 0.22 -7.94 2.94
N LEU A 33 0.92 -7.17 2.10
CA LEU A 33 0.36 -6.68 0.84
C LEU A 33 0.19 -7.81 -0.19
N SER A 34 1.12 -8.76 -0.26
CA SER A 34 1.03 -9.95 -1.13
C SER A 34 -0.24 -10.74 -0.83
N ASP A 35 -0.45 -11.09 0.44
CA ASP A 35 -1.60 -11.88 0.89
C ASP A 35 -2.93 -11.16 0.57
N GLU A 36 -2.99 -9.85 0.82
CA GLU A 36 -4.18 -9.03 0.54
C GLU A 36 -4.49 -8.88 -0.95
N LEU A 37 -3.47 -8.85 -1.81
CA LEU A 37 -3.64 -8.77 -3.25
C LEU A 37 -4.06 -10.12 -3.84
N GLU A 38 -3.45 -11.22 -3.38
CA GLU A 38 -3.78 -12.58 -3.82
C GLU A 38 -5.24 -12.94 -3.53
N ASN A 39 -5.73 -12.58 -2.33
CA ASN A 39 -7.14 -12.71 -1.96
C ASN A 39 -8.11 -11.95 -2.89
N ARG A 40 -7.61 -11.01 -3.69
CA ARG A 40 -8.36 -10.19 -4.66
C ARG A 40 -8.06 -10.55 -6.10
N ARG A 41 -7.32 -11.64 -6.34
CA ARG A 41 -6.82 -12.04 -7.68
C ARG A 41 -6.00 -10.93 -8.34
N LEU A 42 -5.27 -10.17 -7.54
CA LEU A 42 -4.26 -9.18 -7.94
C LEU A 42 -2.90 -9.75 -7.55
N LYS A 43 -1.80 -9.22 -8.12
CA LYS A 43 -0.47 -9.70 -7.76
C LYS A 43 0.58 -8.59 -7.73
N ILE A 44 1.60 -8.82 -6.92
CA ILE A 44 2.86 -8.07 -7.01
C ILE A 44 3.69 -8.71 -8.11
N ALA A 45 3.84 -8.02 -9.25
CA ALA A 45 4.64 -8.51 -10.36
C ALA A 45 6.14 -8.48 -10.04
N HIS A 46 6.58 -7.44 -9.33
CA HIS A 46 7.98 -7.26 -8.95
C HIS A 46 8.08 -6.71 -7.52
N LYS A 47 8.89 -7.36 -6.69
CA LYS A 47 9.28 -6.92 -5.35
C LYS A 47 10.71 -6.39 -5.44
N LEU A 48 10.90 -5.09 -5.17
CA LEU A 48 12.17 -4.40 -5.33
C LEU A 48 12.63 -3.87 -3.98
N ALA A 49 13.65 -4.51 -3.42
CA ALA A 49 14.22 -4.18 -2.12
C ALA A 49 15.24 -3.04 -2.25
N LEU A 50 15.20 -2.09 -1.33
CA LEU A 50 16.20 -1.05 -1.10
C LEU A 50 16.93 -1.36 0.21
N SER A 51 18.25 -1.18 0.24
CA SER A 51 19.03 -1.32 1.46
C SER A 51 18.60 -0.30 2.52
N ILE A 52 18.81 -0.61 3.81
CA ILE A 52 18.41 0.25 4.94
C ILE A 52 19.01 1.67 4.83
N HIS A 53 20.17 1.79 4.20
CA HIS A 53 20.91 3.03 3.99
C HIS A 53 21.04 3.38 2.51
N PHE A 54 20.03 3.07 1.71
CA PHE A 54 20.04 3.29 0.27
C PHE A 54 20.49 4.71 -0.11
N ASP A 55 21.30 4.80 -1.15
CA ASP A 55 21.78 6.04 -1.72
C ASP A 55 21.09 6.36 -3.07
N LEU A 56 21.51 7.45 -3.71
CA LEU A 56 20.92 7.87 -4.98
C LEU A 56 21.25 6.91 -6.14
N ASP A 57 22.39 6.22 -6.08
CA ASP A 57 22.84 5.31 -7.14
C ASP A 57 22.06 4.01 -7.09
N GLU A 58 21.80 3.49 -5.89
CA GLU A 58 20.94 2.33 -5.67
C GLU A 58 19.52 2.59 -6.19
N ILE A 59 18.91 3.73 -5.83
CA ILE A 59 17.59 4.12 -6.36
C ILE A 59 17.63 4.23 -7.89
N THR A 60 18.65 4.86 -8.44
CA THR A 60 18.78 5.07 -9.89
C THR A 60 18.87 3.75 -10.64
N LYS A 61 19.72 2.83 -10.16
CA LYS A 61 19.84 1.47 -10.71
C LYS A 61 18.52 0.72 -10.60
N LEU A 62 17.89 0.76 -9.43
CA LEU A 62 16.63 0.07 -9.15
C LEU A 62 15.48 0.60 -10.00
N LEU A 63 15.35 1.91 -10.21
CA LEU A 63 14.30 2.47 -11.06
C LEU A 63 14.57 2.24 -12.55
N ASN A 64 15.82 2.33 -13.01
CA ASN A 64 16.16 2.08 -14.41
C ASN A 64 15.82 0.66 -14.87
N GLN A 65 16.07 -0.37 -14.05
CA GLN A 65 15.67 -1.74 -14.40
C GLN A 65 14.16 -1.92 -14.55
N THR A 66 13.34 -1.05 -13.93
CA THR A 66 11.87 -1.16 -14.04
C THR A 66 11.29 -0.56 -15.31
N LYS A 67 12.07 0.23 -16.06
CA LYS A 67 11.58 0.86 -17.30
C LYS A 67 11.13 -0.17 -18.34
N VAL A 68 11.79 -1.33 -18.37
CA VAL A 68 11.45 -2.45 -19.25
C VAL A 68 10.36 -3.36 -18.68
N PHE A 69 9.89 -3.12 -17.47
CA PHE A 69 8.72 -3.83 -16.96
C PHE A 69 7.50 -3.30 -17.67
N ASN A 70 6.47 -4.10 -17.73
CA ASN A 70 5.24 -3.62 -18.31
C ASN A 70 4.32 -2.90 -17.29
N PRO A 71 4.21 -3.34 -15.99
CA PRO A 71 3.45 -2.56 -15.02
C PRO A 71 4.06 -1.18 -14.80
N ARG A 72 3.18 -0.22 -14.53
CA ARG A 72 3.52 1.18 -14.23
C ARG A 72 2.91 1.68 -12.92
N VAL A 73 2.27 0.79 -12.17
CA VAL A 73 1.77 1.08 -10.83
C VAL A 73 2.81 0.70 -9.80
N PHE A 74 3.41 1.71 -9.18
CA PHE A 74 4.40 1.57 -8.13
C PHE A 74 3.75 1.76 -6.77
N VAL A 75 4.01 0.86 -5.84
CA VAL A 75 3.71 1.00 -4.42
C VAL A 75 5.02 1.18 -3.68
N VAL A 76 5.20 2.33 -3.02
CA VAL A 76 6.43 2.64 -2.28
C VAL A 76 6.15 2.53 -0.78
N HIS A 77 6.79 1.54 -0.16
CA HIS A 77 6.66 1.24 1.26
C HIS A 77 8.02 1.31 1.97
N ILE A 78 8.38 2.49 2.44
CA ILE A 78 9.66 2.78 3.10
C ILE A 78 9.44 3.58 4.39
N ASN A 79 10.51 3.84 5.12
CA ASN A 79 10.51 4.79 6.23
C ASN A 79 10.43 6.25 5.72
N PRO A 80 10.00 7.22 6.57
CA PRO A 80 9.96 8.63 6.20
C PRO A 80 11.28 9.14 5.61
N ASP A 81 11.24 9.63 4.37
CA ASP A 81 12.40 10.19 3.68
C ASP A 81 12.27 11.70 3.43
N PRO A 82 12.88 12.57 4.27
CA PRO A 82 12.76 14.03 4.16
C PRO A 82 13.23 14.62 2.83
N ARG A 83 14.10 13.90 2.11
CA ARG A 83 14.68 14.35 0.84
C ARG A 83 13.87 13.90 -0.38
N LEU A 84 12.81 13.11 -0.20
CA LEU A 84 11.99 12.56 -1.28
C LEU A 84 12.86 11.97 -2.41
N ARG A 85 13.89 11.18 -2.04
CA ARG A 85 14.97 10.75 -2.95
C ARG A 85 14.43 9.91 -4.10
N ILE A 86 13.52 8.96 -3.82
CA ILE A 86 12.90 8.11 -4.85
C ILE A 86 12.23 8.98 -5.91
N PHE A 87 11.44 9.98 -5.50
CA PHE A 87 10.71 10.85 -6.40
C PHE A 87 11.62 11.84 -7.14
N SER A 88 12.67 12.32 -6.48
CA SER A 88 13.70 13.15 -7.11
C SER A 88 14.40 12.40 -8.25
N ILE A 89 14.71 11.12 -8.04
CA ILE A 89 15.30 10.27 -9.09
C ILE A 89 14.25 9.90 -10.15
N ALA A 90 13.02 9.56 -9.76
CA ALA A 90 11.94 9.27 -10.71
C ALA A 90 11.71 10.44 -11.67
N HIS A 91 11.74 11.69 -11.17
CA HIS A 91 11.66 12.89 -12.02
C HIS A 91 12.83 12.96 -13.01
N LYS A 92 14.08 12.76 -12.55
CA LYS A 92 15.27 12.75 -13.43
C LYS A 92 15.19 11.65 -14.49
N LEU A 93 14.58 10.52 -14.16
CA LEU A 93 14.41 9.38 -15.05
C LEU A 93 13.16 9.46 -15.93
N GLN A 94 12.41 10.56 -15.87
CA GLN A 94 11.15 10.78 -16.61
C GLN A 94 10.05 9.76 -16.27
N MET A 95 10.00 9.32 -15.01
CA MET A 95 9.01 8.37 -14.47
C MET A 95 7.90 9.06 -13.66
N MET A 96 7.81 10.40 -13.75
CA MET A 96 6.74 11.23 -13.16
C MET A 96 5.76 11.74 -14.23
N THR A 97 5.45 10.90 -15.22
CA THR A 97 4.58 11.22 -16.37
C THR A 97 3.22 10.52 -16.25
N SER A 98 2.24 10.87 -17.09
CA SER A 98 0.88 10.30 -17.04
C SER A 98 0.78 8.77 -17.25
N GLU A 99 1.87 8.12 -17.63
CA GLU A 99 1.94 6.66 -17.80
C GLU A 99 2.16 5.93 -16.47
N TYR A 100 2.70 6.62 -15.46
CA TYR A 100 3.06 6.06 -14.17
C TYR A 100 1.99 6.34 -13.13
N VAL A 101 1.90 5.45 -12.15
CA VAL A 101 1.11 5.63 -10.94
C VAL A 101 2.03 5.40 -9.76
N TRP A 102 2.09 6.38 -8.85
CA TRP A 102 2.84 6.24 -7.60
C TRP A 102 1.86 6.24 -6.43
N LEU A 103 1.77 5.07 -5.79
CA LEU A 103 1.06 4.85 -4.54
C LEU A 103 2.08 4.79 -3.40
N VAL A 104 1.77 5.44 -2.29
CA VAL A 104 2.65 5.43 -1.11
C VAL A 104 1.88 5.07 0.15
N THR A 105 2.54 4.39 1.08
CA THR A 105 1.97 4.22 2.43
C THR A 105 2.06 5.53 3.23
N ASP A 106 1.79 5.46 4.53
CA ASP A 106 1.73 6.60 5.45
C ASP A 106 3.03 7.41 5.62
N TRP A 107 4.17 6.86 5.18
CA TRP A 107 5.47 7.53 5.29
C TRP A 107 5.50 8.90 4.58
N LEU A 108 4.86 9.05 3.41
CA LEU A 108 4.90 10.32 2.69
C LEU A 108 4.14 11.39 3.48
N ALA A 109 2.95 11.05 4.00
CA ALA A 109 2.21 11.96 4.85
C ALA A 109 3.05 12.35 6.08
N ALA A 110 3.68 11.38 6.75
CA ALA A 110 4.52 11.64 7.91
C ALA A 110 5.72 12.55 7.61
N THR A 111 6.34 12.39 6.44
CA THR A 111 7.40 13.25 5.93
C THR A 111 6.90 14.67 5.65
N LEU A 112 5.82 14.81 4.89
CA LEU A 112 5.36 16.11 4.39
C LEU A 112 4.80 17.01 5.49
N HIS A 113 4.22 16.45 6.56
CA HIS A 113 3.77 17.28 7.68
C HIS A 113 4.96 17.96 8.39
N SER A 114 6.14 17.34 8.34
CA SER A 114 7.42 17.83 8.87
C SER A 114 8.16 18.80 7.98
N PHE A 115 7.59 19.20 6.84
CA PHE A 115 8.23 20.17 5.96
C PHE A 115 8.17 21.57 6.55
N SER A 116 9.33 22.23 6.60
CA SER A 116 9.40 23.66 6.80
C SER A 116 8.85 24.40 5.57
N PRO A 117 8.48 25.68 5.68
CA PRO A 117 8.09 26.49 4.52
C PRO A 117 9.14 26.49 3.39
N ALA A 118 10.43 26.36 3.72
CA ALA A 118 11.52 26.28 2.74
C ALA A 118 11.46 25.00 1.89
N ASN A 119 11.01 23.89 2.47
CA ASN A 119 10.92 22.59 1.82
C ASN A 119 9.64 22.42 0.99
N GLN A 120 8.73 23.39 1.03
CA GLN A 120 7.44 23.29 0.34
C GLN A 120 7.60 23.23 -1.19
N LYS A 121 8.67 23.80 -1.74
CA LYS A 121 9.02 23.69 -3.17
C LYS A 121 9.30 22.25 -3.60
N SER A 122 9.74 21.38 -2.69
CA SER A 122 9.98 19.96 -2.97
C SER A 122 8.69 19.16 -3.20
N LEU A 123 7.51 19.73 -2.92
CA LEU A 123 6.24 19.07 -3.25
C LEU A 123 6.03 18.92 -4.76
N SER A 124 6.71 19.72 -5.59
CA SER A 124 6.62 19.59 -7.04
C SER A 124 7.12 18.24 -7.55
N VAL A 125 8.08 17.59 -6.87
CA VAL A 125 8.59 16.27 -7.29
C VAL A 125 7.65 15.13 -6.93
N VAL A 126 6.61 15.39 -6.14
CA VAL A 126 5.58 14.40 -5.74
C VAL A 126 4.19 14.80 -6.23
N GLU A 127 4.09 15.75 -7.16
CA GLU A 127 2.84 16.15 -7.79
C GLU A 127 2.16 14.93 -8.45
N GLY A 128 0.88 14.70 -8.16
CA GLY A 128 0.07 13.58 -8.66
C GLY A 128 0.26 12.25 -7.93
N VAL A 129 1.14 12.17 -6.92
CA VAL A 129 1.29 10.98 -6.06
C VAL A 129 0.03 10.80 -5.19
N VAL A 130 -0.39 9.55 -5.01
CA VAL A 130 -1.50 9.17 -4.13
C VAL A 130 -0.95 8.40 -2.93
N GLY A 131 -1.37 8.79 -1.73
CA GLY A 131 -0.90 8.19 -0.50
C GLY A 131 -2.04 7.85 0.44
N LEU A 132 -1.71 7.02 1.44
CA LEU A 132 -2.54 6.84 2.62
C LEU A 132 -1.99 7.68 3.76
N ARG A 133 -2.86 8.19 4.62
CA ARG A 133 -2.50 8.83 5.88
C ARG A 133 -3.37 8.26 6.97
N GLN A 134 -2.80 7.88 8.11
CA GLN A 134 -3.60 7.36 9.23
C GLN A 134 -4.66 8.40 9.63
N HIS A 135 -5.92 7.98 9.66
CA HIS A 135 -7.03 8.89 9.93
C HIS A 135 -7.06 9.27 11.41
N ILE A 136 -7.09 10.57 11.68
CA ILE A 136 -7.27 11.11 13.03
C ILE A 136 -8.55 11.95 13.05
N PRO A 137 -9.62 11.49 13.71
CA PRO A 137 -10.89 12.19 13.77
C PRO A 137 -10.74 13.63 14.26
N ASP A 138 -11.52 14.55 13.73
CA ASP A 138 -11.53 15.91 14.25
C ASP A 138 -12.27 15.97 15.59
N SER A 139 -11.60 16.44 16.63
CA SER A 139 -12.14 16.49 17.99
C SER A 139 -11.66 17.73 18.72
N ARG A 140 -12.38 18.13 19.77
CA ARG A 140 -11.95 19.25 20.62
C ARG A 140 -10.57 19.00 21.23
N LYS A 141 -10.32 17.79 21.75
CA LYS A 141 -9.03 17.38 22.31
C LYS A 141 -7.88 17.53 21.31
N LYS A 142 -8.10 17.11 20.06
CA LYS A 142 -7.13 17.27 18.97
C LYS A 142 -6.85 18.75 18.70
N ARG A 143 -7.89 19.57 18.54
CA ARG A 143 -7.73 21.01 18.26
C ARG A 143 -7.00 21.74 19.38
N ASP A 144 -7.35 21.45 20.63
CA ASP A 144 -6.70 22.03 21.81
C ASP A 144 -5.23 21.60 21.92
N PHE A 145 -4.92 20.32 21.62
CA PHE A 145 -3.55 19.84 21.58
C PHE A 145 -2.73 20.50 20.46
N VAL A 146 -3.27 20.59 19.24
CA VAL A 146 -2.62 21.30 18.12
C VAL A 146 -2.39 22.77 18.46
N PHE A 147 -3.35 23.44 19.12
CA PHE A 147 -3.19 24.81 19.56
C PHE A 147 -2.05 24.97 20.56
N ARG A 148 -1.99 24.11 21.59
CA ARG A 148 -0.89 24.09 22.57
C ARG A 148 0.46 23.81 21.91
N TRP A 149 0.51 22.86 20.99
CA TRP A 149 1.75 22.51 20.27
C TRP A 149 2.28 23.69 19.45
N LYS A 150 1.40 24.39 18.72
CA LYS A 150 1.78 25.60 17.96
C LYS A 150 2.31 26.71 18.87
N LYS A 151 1.80 26.85 20.09
CA LYS A 151 2.34 27.78 21.09
C LYS A 151 3.76 27.38 21.49
N MET A 152 3.98 26.10 21.81
CA MET A 152 5.31 25.58 22.14
C MET A 152 6.32 25.74 21.00
N GLN A 153 5.88 25.64 19.74
CA GLN A 153 6.73 25.90 18.58
C GLN A 153 7.18 27.36 18.51
N LYS A 154 6.26 28.31 18.77
CA LYS A 154 6.60 29.74 18.80
C LYS A 154 7.55 30.10 19.93
N GLU A 155 7.46 29.38 21.04
CA GLU A 155 8.31 29.55 22.23
C GLU A 155 9.66 28.83 22.09
N GLY A 156 9.90 28.09 20.99
CA GLY A 156 11.14 27.32 20.78
C GLY A 156 11.26 26.04 21.61
N VAL A 157 10.19 25.62 22.29
CA VAL A 157 10.15 24.40 23.11
C VAL A 157 9.93 23.16 22.24
N ALA A 158 9.23 23.31 21.11
CA ALA A 158 8.98 22.24 20.14
C ALA A 158 9.57 22.58 18.77
N ASN A 159 10.45 21.72 18.25
CA ASN A 159 11.18 21.97 17.00
C ASN A 159 10.56 21.27 15.78
N THR A 160 9.50 20.48 15.96
CA THR A 160 8.90 19.65 14.92
C THR A 160 7.40 19.90 14.80
N SER A 161 6.85 19.67 13.62
CA SER A 161 5.40 19.64 13.38
C SER A 161 4.77 18.35 13.89
N LEU A 162 3.45 18.36 14.08
CA LEU A 162 2.68 17.15 14.37
C LEU A 162 2.29 16.40 13.09
N ASN A 163 2.67 15.13 13.03
CA ASN A 163 2.12 14.13 12.10
C ASN A 163 1.29 13.08 12.89
N SER A 164 0.76 12.07 12.21
CA SER A 164 -0.04 11.02 12.86
C SER A 164 0.69 10.31 13.99
N TYR A 165 1.96 9.96 13.80
CA TYR A 165 2.78 9.32 14.84
C TYR A 165 2.90 10.17 16.11
N GLY A 166 2.99 11.50 15.97
CA GLY A 166 3.03 12.41 17.13
C GLY A 166 1.76 12.35 17.99
N PHE A 167 0.57 12.22 17.37
CA PHE A 167 -0.68 12.06 18.11
C PHE A 167 -0.74 10.70 18.82
N PHE A 168 -0.33 9.62 18.15
CA PHE A 168 -0.28 8.30 18.77
C PHE A 168 0.73 8.23 19.91
N ALA A 169 1.93 8.81 19.74
CA ALA A 169 2.93 8.87 20.80
C ALA A 169 2.41 9.59 22.05
N TYR A 170 1.66 10.67 21.88
CA TYR A 170 1.02 11.38 22.99
C TYR A 170 0.00 10.49 23.72
N ASP A 171 -0.88 9.81 22.98
CA ASP A 171 -1.90 8.96 23.58
C ASP A 171 -1.34 7.66 24.18
N THR A 172 -0.20 7.15 23.69
CA THR A 172 0.49 6.00 24.30
C THR A 172 0.85 6.28 25.76
N VAL A 173 1.36 7.49 26.06
CA VAL A 173 1.69 7.88 27.44
C VAL A 173 0.43 7.88 28.32
N TRP A 174 -0.69 8.40 27.79
CA TRP A 174 -1.97 8.38 28.50
C TRP A 174 -2.53 6.97 28.70
N ALA A 175 -2.40 6.09 27.71
CA ALA A 175 -2.83 4.70 27.82
C ALA A 175 -2.06 3.97 28.94
N VAL A 176 -0.74 4.14 28.99
CA VAL A 176 0.10 3.58 30.06
C VAL A 176 -0.26 4.20 31.41
N ALA A 177 -0.40 5.53 31.50
CA ALA A 177 -0.74 6.21 32.75
C ALA A 177 -2.10 5.75 33.32
N HIS A 178 -3.14 5.65 32.48
CA HIS A 178 -4.44 5.10 32.89
C HIS A 178 -4.34 3.65 33.33
N SER A 179 -3.48 2.85 32.68
CA SER A 179 -3.29 1.45 33.04
C SER A 179 -2.59 1.32 34.41
N ILE A 180 -1.59 2.16 34.68
CA ILE A 180 -0.90 2.20 35.98
C ILE A 180 -1.88 2.62 37.08
N ASP A 181 -2.68 3.67 36.86
CA ASP A 181 -3.69 4.12 37.82
C ASP A 181 -4.71 3.02 38.15
N LYS A 182 -5.20 2.30 37.13
CA LYS A 182 -6.10 1.15 37.33
C LYS A 182 -5.41 -0.01 38.05
N PHE A 183 -4.16 -0.31 37.69
CA PHE A 183 -3.39 -1.39 38.29
C PHE A 183 -3.15 -1.13 39.79
N LEU A 184 -2.74 0.09 40.16
CA LEU A 184 -2.49 0.46 41.55
C LEU A 184 -3.75 0.41 42.41
N LYS A 185 -4.93 0.65 41.83
CA LYS A 185 -6.22 0.48 42.53
C LYS A 185 -6.58 -0.98 42.84
N VAL A 186 -5.94 -1.95 42.16
CA VAL A 186 -6.20 -3.38 42.33
C VAL A 186 -5.09 -4.06 43.15
N HIS A 187 -3.83 -3.67 42.94
CA HIS A 187 -2.67 -4.37 43.50
C HIS A 187 -1.89 -3.57 44.56
N ASP A 188 -2.30 -2.33 44.88
CA ASP A 188 -1.70 -1.38 45.85
C ASP A 188 -0.23 -0.98 45.61
N ASN A 189 0.61 -1.82 45.00
CA ASN A 189 2.02 -1.58 44.71
C ASN A 189 2.49 -2.22 43.39
N ILE A 190 3.67 -1.80 42.92
CA ILE A 190 4.36 -2.39 41.77
C ILE A 190 5.60 -3.11 42.30
N THR A 191 5.66 -4.43 42.14
CA THR A 191 6.75 -5.27 42.64
C THR A 191 7.47 -5.98 41.50
N PHE A 192 8.79 -6.14 41.66
CA PHE A 192 9.63 -6.83 40.69
C PHE A 192 10.39 -7.96 41.38
N SER A 193 10.24 -9.18 40.86
CA SER A 193 10.91 -10.39 41.36
C SER A 193 11.98 -10.84 40.38
N LEU A 194 12.99 -11.57 40.85
CA LEU A 194 13.87 -12.30 39.94
C LEU A 194 13.11 -13.50 39.40
N ARG A 195 13.44 -13.92 38.18
CA ARG A 195 12.94 -15.19 37.64
C ARG A 195 13.57 -16.31 38.48
N ASP A 196 12.74 -17.21 39.02
CA ASP A 196 13.24 -18.39 39.73
C ASP A 196 14.00 -19.28 38.74
N ASN A 197 15.33 -19.13 38.71
CA ASN A 197 16.21 -19.94 37.90
C ASN A 197 16.52 -21.25 38.62
N ASN A 198 15.64 -22.24 38.48
CA ASN A 198 16.10 -23.63 38.59
C ASN A 198 16.84 -24.01 37.29
N MET A 199 18.17 -23.81 37.33
CA MET A 199 19.21 -24.33 36.43
C MET A 199 19.26 -23.87 34.96
N VAL A 200 20.28 -23.07 34.62
CA VAL A 200 21.14 -23.31 33.43
C VAL A 200 22.59 -22.90 33.81
N PRO A 201 23.63 -23.70 33.50
CA PRO A 201 25.01 -23.34 33.80
C PRO A 201 25.46 -22.12 33.01
N HIS A 202 26.24 -21.27 33.67
CA HIS A 202 26.82 -20.06 33.12
C HIS A 202 27.73 -20.37 31.91
N THR A 203 27.40 -19.81 30.75
CA THR A 203 28.40 -19.58 29.70
C THR A 203 28.96 -18.18 29.89
N GLU A 204 30.21 -18.10 30.33
CA GLU A 204 30.97 -16.85 30.43
C GLU A 204 31.20 -16.29 29.02
N GLY A 205 30.25 -15.48 28.57
CA GLY A 205 30.37 -14.63 27.39
C GLY A 205 30.01 -13.20 27.76
N ILE A 206 30.59 -12.22 27.06
CA ILE A 206 30.32 -10.77 27.19
C ILE A 206 28.93 -10.47 26.59
N GLY A 207 27.89 -11.14 27.08
CA GLY A 207 26.50 -11.00 26.66
C GLY A 207 25.67 -10.33 27.76
N ILE A 208 24.66 -9.55 27.36
CA ILE A 208 23.68 -8.97 28.27
C ILE A 208 23.02 -10.13 29.03
N GLN A 209 23.25 -10.22 30.35
CA GLN A 209 22.70 -11.27 31.21
C GLN A 209 21.22 -10.98 31.49
N LEU A 210 20.36 -11.29 30.51
CA LEU A 210 18.92 -11.10 30.58
C LEU A 210 18.29 -11.90 31.74
N GLU A 211 18.92 -12.99 32.19
CA GLU A 211 18.48 -13.75 33.36
C GLU A 211 18.57 -12.97 34.69
N LYS A 212 19.34 -11.87 34.74
CA LYS A 212 19.45 -11.02 35.95
C LYS A 212 18.41 -9.89 35.98
N LEU A 213 17.61 -9.72 34.93
CA LEU A 213 16.57 -8.71 34.89
C LEU A 213 15.40 -9.13 35.79
N LYS A 214 14.98 -8.24 36.68
CA LYS A 214 13.77 -8.47 37.47
C LYS A 214 12.54 -8.39 36.57
N ILE A 215 11.64 -9.37 36.71
CA ILE A 215 10.35 -9.41 36.05
C ILE A 215 9.30 -8.66 36.87
N PHE A 216 8.36 -8.02 36.19
CA PHE A 216 7.22 -7.41 36.86
C PHE A 216 6.27 -8.53 37.33
N ALA A 217 6.15 -8.71 38.65
CA ALA A 217 5.48 -9.87 39.25
C ALA A 217 4.02 -10.04 38.77
N ASN A 218 3.29 -8.92 38.64
CA ASN A 218 1.92 -8.87 38.11
C ASN A 218 1.86 -8.30 36.68
N GLY A 219 2.90 -8.50 35.88
CA GLY A 219 2.99 -7.97 34.53
C GLY A 219 1.88 -8.46 33.60
N SER A 220 1.43 -9.72 33.76
CA SER A 220 0.28 -10.25 33.00
C SER A 220 -1.01 -9.49 33.30
N ASP A 221 -1.26 -9.18 34.57
CA ASP A 221 -2.45 -8.45 35.01
C ASP A 221 -2.41 -7.02 34.47
N PHE A 222 -1.22 -6.39 34.51
CA PHE A 222 -1.02 -5.07 33.91
C PHE A 222 -1.28 -5.07 32.40
N VAL A 223 -0.79 -6.06 31.66
CA VAL A 223 -1.07 -6.20 30.22
C VAL A 223 -2.55 -6.40 29.95
N ASN A 224 -3.25 -7.15 30.80
CA ASN A 224 -4.70 -7.32 30.70
C ASN A 224 -5.44 -6.00 30.94
N ILE A 225 -5.07 -5.26 31.99
CA ILE A 225 -5.64 -3.92 32.29
C ILE A 225 -5.40 -2.96 31.13
N LEU A 226 -4.18 -2.95 30.57
CA LEU A 226 -3.83 -2.10 29.44
C LEU A 226 -4.63 -2.46 28.19
N SER A 227 -4.82 -3.75 27.92
CA SER A 227 -5.63 -4.23 26.79
C SER A 227 -7.10 -3.84 26.91
N LEU A 228 -7.60 -3.64 28.14
CA LEU A 228 -8.95 -3.14 28.44
C LEU A 228 -9.05 -1.60 28.43
N SER A 229 -8.02 -0.89 27.96
CA SER A 229 -8.06 0.56 27.82
C SER A 229 -9.19 1.00 26.89
N ASN A 230 -9.97 1.97 27.37
CA ASN A 230 -11.08 2.55 26.63
C ASN A 230 -11.21 4.02 27.03
N PHE A 231 -10.59 4.91 26.26
CA PHE A 231 -10.65 6.35 26.50
C PHE A 231 -10.53 7.13 25.20
N SER A 232 -11.01 8.37 25.20
CA SER A 232 -10.85 9.26 24.06
C SER A 232 -9.58 10.10 24.21
N GLY A 233 -8.59 9.87 23.35
CA GLY A 233 -7.33 10.61 23.28
C GLY A 233 -7.36 11.76 22.28
N VAL A 234 -6.18 12.27 21.91
CA VAL A 234 -6.01 13.28 20.85
C VAL A 234 -6.03 12.67 19.44
N SER A 235 -5.72 11.38 19.32
CA SER A 235 -5.75 10.60 18.08
C SER A 235 -7.11 9.97 17.78
N GLY A 236 -8.06 10.04 18.72
CA GLY A 236 -9.40 9.46 18.58
C GLY A 236 -9.76 8.56 19.76
N GLN A 237 -10.63 7.59 19.53
CA GLN A 237 -10.94 6.57 20.53
C GLN A 237 -9.82 5.54 20.60
N ILE A 238 -9.24 5.34 21.79
CA ILE A 238 -8.21 4.33 22.05
C ILE A 238 -8.87 3.11 22.66
N GLN A 239 -8.88 2.03 21.89
CA GLN A 239 -9.37 0.69 22.26
C GLN A 239 -8.51 -0.36 21.56
N PHE A 240 -8.34 -1.52 22.17
CA PHE A 240 -7.60 -2.64 21.62
C PHE A 240 -8.54 -3.78 21.24
N SER A 241 -8.23 -4.45 20.13
CA SER A 241 -8.88 -5.68 19.69
C SER A 241 -8.37 -6.89 20.50
N SER A 242 -8.98 -8.06 20.29
CA SER A 242 -8.52 -9.34 20.87
C SER A 242 -7.06 -9.64 20.54
N ASP A 243 -6.59 -9.20 19.36
CA ASP A 243 -5.22 -9.39 18.88
C ASP A 243 -4.26 -8.31 19.40
N ARG A 244 -4.71 -7.49 20.37
CA ARG A 244 -3.96 -6.38 20.98
C ARG A 244 -3.58 -5.25 20.02
N ASN A 245 -4.19 -5.22 18.84
CA ASN A 245 -4.05 -4.11 17.90
C ASN A 245 -5.02 -2.98 18.25
N VAL A 246 -4.58 -1.72 18.09
CA VAL A 246 -5.47 -0.56 18.21
C VAL A 246 -6.58 -0.66 17.17
N ILE A 247 -7.83 -0.48 17.59
CA ILE A 247 -8.99 -0.43 16.70
C ILE A 247 -8.91 0.88 15.91
N SER A 248 -8.37 0.80 14.70
CA SER A 248 -8.13 1.95 13.83
C SER A 248 -9.43 2.53 13.28
N SER A 249 -9.49 3.87 13.21
CA SER A 249 -10.57 4.59 12.51
C SER A 249 -10.44 4.55 10.99
N GLY A 250 -9.32 4.01 10.45
CA GLY A 250 -9.07 3.90 9.02
C GLY A 250 -7.95 4.81 8.50
N TYR A 251 -8.00 5.14 7.22
CA TYR A 251 -7.03 5.99 6.53
C TYR A 251 -7.72 7.11 5.77
N ASP A 252 -7.11 8.29 5.74
CA ASP A 252 -7.37 9.28 4.71
C ASP A 252 -6.66 8.85 3.42
N VAL A 253 -7.35 8.92 2.29
CA VAL A 253 -6.72 8.86 0.96
C VAL A 253 -6.32 10.28 0.60
N ILE A 254 -5.03 10.49 0.34
CA ILE A 254 -4.45 11.80 0.01
C ILE A 254 -3.89 11.78 -1.40
N ASN A 255 -3.99 12.91 -2.10
CA ASN A 255 -3.39 13.17 -3.39
C ASN A 255 -2.60 14.48 -3.29
N ILE A 256 -1.38 14.49 -3.83
CA ILE A 256 -0.57 15.71 -3.87
C ILE A 256 -0.89 16.46 -5.15
N ASN A 257 -1.38 17.69 -5.02
CA ASN A 257 -1.78 18.52 -6.15
C ASN A 257 -1.60 20.00 -5.77
N GLN A 258 -1.16 20.81 -6.72
CA GLN A 258 -0.88 22.24 -6.57
C GLN A 258 0.02 22.52 -5.37
N MET A 259 1.09 21.73 -5.20
CA MET A 259 2.02 21.81 -4.06
C MET A 259 1.34 21.72 -2.68
N LYS A 260 0.25 20.95 -2.57
CA LYS A 260 -0.49 20.73 -1.32
C LYS A 260 -0.96 19.30 -1.19
N ILE A 261 -1.09 18.85 0.06
CA ILE A 261 -1.78 17.59 0.38
C ILE A 261 -3.29 17.85 0.30
N LYS A 262 -3.96 17.26 -0.70
CA LYS A 262 -5.42 17.25 -0.80
C LYS A 262 -5.94 15.88 -0.34
N ARG A 263 -6.82 15.84 0.65
CA ARG A 263 -7.55 14.61 0.97
C ARG A 263 -8.66 14.42 -0.07
N VAL A 264 -8.72 13.24 -0.66
CA VAL A 264 -9.72 12.86 -1.69
C VAL A 264 -10.74 11.86 -1.16
N GLY A 265 -10.58 11.37 0.07
CA GLY A 265 -11.57 10.55 0.74
C GLY A 265 -11.00 9.83 1.94
N TYR A 266 -11.73 8.82 2.38
CA TYR A 266 -11.43 7.98 3.53
C TYR A 266 -11.56 6.52 3.14
N TRP A 267 -10.88 5.67 3.87
CA TRP A 267 -11.04 4.24 3.84
C TRP A 267 -11.19 3.73 5.27
N SER A 268 -12.11 2.79 5.48
CA SER A 268 -12.21 2.05 6.75
C SER A 268 -12.65 0.61 6.49
N ASN A 269 -12.39 -0.28 7.45
CA ASN A 269 -12.79 -1.69 7.36
C ASN A 269 -14.31 -1.88 7.19
N HIS A 270 -15.13 -0.94 7.68
CA HIS A 270 -16.59 -1.07 7.67
C HIS A 270 -17.25 -0.34 6.50
N SER A 271 -16.65 0.75 5.98
CA SER A 271 -17.24 1.57 4.92
C SER A 271 -16.62 1.39 3.54
N GLY A 272 -15.43 0.76 3.44
CA GLY A 272 -14.61 0.87 2.22
C GLY A 272 -14.26 2.34 1.93
N PHE A 273 -14.11 2.70 0.66
CA PHE A 273 -13.84 4.08 0.26
C PHE A 273 -15.08 4.98 0.35
N SER A 274 -14.93 6.14 1.00
CA SER A 274 -15.99 7.14 1.11
C SER A 274 -15.44 8.56 1.09
N VAL A 275 -16.27 9.51 0.67
CA VAL A 275 -16.02 10.96 0.87
C VAL A 275 -16.51 11.45 2.24
N VAL A 276 -17.19 10.59 3.00
CA VAL A 276 -17.70 10.90 4.35
C VAL A 276 -16.78 10.27 5.41
N PRO A 277 -16.45 10.98 6.50
CA PRO A 277 -15.59 10.45 7.56
C PRO A 277 -16.13 9.16 8.20
N PRO A 278 -15.26 8.19 8.55
CA PRO A 278 -15.66 6.90 9.14
C PRO A 278 -16.54 7.04 10.40
N GLU A 279 -16.25 8.00 11.27
CA GLU A 279 -16.97 8.24 12.53
C GLU A 279 -18.41 8.71 12.35
N VAL A 280 -18.74 9.28 11.19
CA VAL A 280 -20.11 9.68 10.84
C VAL A 280 -20.89 8.47 10.33
N LEU A 281 -20.23 7.58 9.59
CA LEU A 281 -20.83 6.37 9.03
C LEU A 281 -21.06 5.30 10.09
N ALA A 282 -20.12 5.12 11.03
CA ALA A 282 -20.23 4.16 12.13
C ALA A 282 -21.45 4.41 13.04
N LYS A 283 -21.95 5.66 13.12
CA LYS A 283 -23.13 6.02 13.92
C LYS A 283 -24.46 5.64 13.25
N LYS A 284 -24.47 5.30 11.96
CA LYS A 284 -25.70 4.89 11.26
C LYS A 284 -25.98 3.41 11.55
N LYS A 285 -27.00 3.14 12.37
CA LYS A 285 -27.43 1.81 12.85
C LYS A 285 -27.85 0.80 11.77
N HIS A 286 -27.85 1.18 10.50
CA HIS A 286 -28.14 0.28 9.38
C HIS A 286 -26.94 0.27 8.44
N PRO A 287 -26.14 -0.81 8.40
CA PRO A 287 -25.20 -1.05 7.31
C PRO A 287 -26.05 -1.41 6.09
N ARG A 288 -26.64 -0.41 5.44
CA ARG A 288 -27.21 -0.62 4.11
C ARG A 288 -26.04 -0.93 3.20
N VAL A 289 -26.01 -2.19 2.74
CA VAL A 289 -25.74 -2.62 1.37
C VAL A 289 -24.78 -1.69 0.63
N SER A 290 -23.57 -2.18 0.35
CA SER A 290 -22.65 -1.63 -0.67
C SER A 290 -22.75 -0.11 -0.78
N VAL A 291 -22.15 0.63 0.16
CA VAL A 291 -21.89 2.06 -0.09
C VAL A 291 -21.13 2.10 -1.41
N ASP A 292 -21.69 2.76 -2.42
CA ASP A 292 -20.99 3.01 -3.68
C ASP A 292 -19.64 3.62 -3.33
N GLN A 293 -18.60 2.79 -3.40
CA GLN A 293 -17.27 3.18 -2.95
C GLN A 293 -16.86 4.37 -3.80
N LYS A 294 -16.52 5.48 -3.14
CA LYS A 294 -16.30 6.74 -3.83
C LYS A 294 -15.18 7.53 -3.20
N LEU A 295 -14.32 8.02 -4.07
CA LEU A 295 -13.34 9.06 -3.78
C LEU A 295 -13.68 10.30 -4.61
N GLU A 296 -13.24 11.45 -4.14
CA GLU A 296 -13.18 12.66 -4.96
C GLU A 296 -12.20 12.47 -6.13
N ASN A 297 -12.27 13.36 -7.13
CA ASN A 297 -11.38 13.31 -8.27
C ASN A 297 -9.91 13.40 -7.83
N ILE A 298 -9.15 12.37 -8.18
CA ILE A 298 -7.70 12.31 -8.04
C ILE A 298 -7.09 12.99 -9.25
N THR A 299 -6.10 13.85 -9.02
CA THR A 299 -5.26 14.39 -10.08
C THR A 299 -4.02 13.52 -10.16
N TRP A 300 -3.85 12.82 -11.26
CA TRP A 300 -2.73 11.93 -11.54
C TRP A 300 -1.55 12.70 -12.12
N LEU A 301 -0.44 12.00 -12.27
CA LEU A 301 0.77 12.52 -12.91
C LEU A 301 0.43 13.14 -14.28
N GLY A 302 1.04 14.28 -14.59
CA GLY A 302 0.73 15.05 -15.79
C GLY A 302 -0.58 15.85 -15.75
N GLY A 303 -1.25 15.94 -14.59
CA GLY A 303 -2.39 16.83 -14.35
C GLY A 303 -3.75 16.28 -14.80
N LYS A 304 -3.81 15.02 -15.26
CA LYS A 304 -5.06 14.38 -15.73
C LYS A 304 -5.89 13.87 -14.55
N THR A 305 -7.21 13.93 -14.68
CA THR A 305 -8.15 13.32 -13.72
C THR A 305 -8.59 11.91 -14.11
N GLU A 306 -8.37 11.55 -15.38
CA GLU A 306 -8.59 10.20 -15.88
C GLU A 306 -7.59 9.24 -15.23
N ARG A 307 -8.12 8.11 -14.75
CA ARG A 307 -7.33 7.06 -14.13
C ARG A 307 -6.29 6.52 -15.14
N PRO A 308 -4.99 6.50 -14.79
CA PRO A 308 -3.99 5.91 -15.66
C PRO A 308 -4.22 4.41 -15.80
N ARG A 309 -3.90 3.89 -16.99
CA ARG A 309 -4.00 2.44 -17.28
C ARG A 309 -3.14 1.61 -16.33
N GLY A 310 -2.03 2.18 -15.82
CA GLY A 310 -1.12 1.49 -14.91
C GLY A 310 -0.21 0.48 -15.60
N TRP A 311 -0.09 0.55 -16.93
CA TRP A 311 0.70 -0.36 -17.75
C TRP A 311 1.09 0.29 -19.08
N VAL A 312 2.27 -0.06 -19.59
CA VAL A 312 2.73 0.26 -20.96
C VAL A 312 3.35 -1.02 -21.55
N ILE A 313 3.23 -1.21 -22.86
CA ILE A 313 3.90 -2.32 -23.55
C ILE A 313 5.42 -2.07 -23.47
N ALA A 314 6.16 -2.90 -22.75
CA ALA A 314 7.61 -2.80 -22.77
C ALA A 314 8.18 -3.32 -24.09
N ASP A 315 9.31 -2.75 -24.51
CA ASP A 315 10.02 -3.13 -25.74
C ASP A 315 10.38 -4.64 -25.80
N ASN A 316 10.44 -5.33 -24.65
CA ASN A 316 10.77 -6.75 -24.51
C ASN A 316 9.58 -7.65 -24.10
N ALA A 317 8.33 -7.17 -24.20
CA ALA A 317 7.17 -7.97 -23.81
C ALA A 317 7.11 -9.29 -24.60
N LYS A 318 6.94 -10.44 -23.92
CA LYS A 318 6.53 -11.70 -24.56
C LYS A 318 5.02 -11.62 -24.78
N PRO A 319 4.52 -11.40 -26.01
CA PRO A 319 3.09 -11.29 -26.24
C PRO A 319 2.39 -12.62 -25.98
N LEU A 320 1.12 -12.57 -25.57
CA LEU A 320 0.22 -13.73 -25.52
C LEU A 320 0.23 -14.42 -26.88
N ARG A 321 0.64 -15.69 -26.91
CA ARG A 321 0.68 -16.49 -28.14
C ARG A 321 -0.65 -17.19 -28.30
N ILE A 322 -1.42 -16.80 -29.30
CA ILE A 322 -2.73 -17.39 -29.57
C ILE A 322 -2.58 -18.38 -30.73
N GLY A 323 -2.69 -19.67 -30.44
CA GLY A 323 -2.67 -20.73 -31.45
C GLY A 323 -3.94 -20.69 -32.29
N VAL A 324 -3.81 -20.48 -33.60
CA VAL A 324 -4.94 -20.43 -34.52
C VAL A 324 -4.87 -21.62 -35.49
N PRO A 325 -5.90 -22.48 -35.56
CA PRO A 325 -5.88 -23.62 -36.47
C PRO A 325 -5.96 -23.15 -37.93
N ARG A 326 -4.98 -23.54 -38.76
CA ARG A 326 -4.99 -23.31 -40.21
C ARG A 326 -5.85 -24.40 -40.86
N ARG A 327 -7.15 -24.14 -40.95
CA ARG A 327 -8.18 -25.12 -41.37
C ARG A 327 -8.29 -25.25 -42.88
N ALA A 328 -8.70 -26.43 -43.34
CA ALA A 328 -9.11 -26.68 -44.73
C ALA A 328 -10.64 -26.52 -44.93
N SER A 329 -11.43 -26.50 -43.85
CA SER A 329 -12.89 -26.32 -43.84
C SER A 329 -13.32 -25.40 -42.69
N PHE A 330 -14.50 -24.76 -42.77
CA PHE A 330 -14.99 -23.77 -41.77
C PHE A 330 -14.08 -22.53 -41.65
N VAL A 331 -13.66 -21.99 -42.80
CA VAL A 331 -12.73 -20.85 -42.91
C VAL A 331 -13.35 -19.53 -42.44
N GLU A 332 -14.68 -19.47 -42.31
CA GLU A 332 -15.44 -18.33 -41.80
C GLU A 332 -15.23 -18.12 -40.30
N PHE A 333 -14.97 -19.20 -39.55
CA PHE A 333 -14.71 -19.12 -38.11
C PHE A 333 -13.33 -18.55 -37.81
N VAL A 334 -12.31 -19.03 -38.54
CA VAL A 334 -10.96 -18.48 -38.49
C VAL A 334 -10.15 -18.96 -39.70
N THR A 335 -9.45 -18.04 -40.36
CA THR A 335 -8.56 -18.32 -41.49
C THR A 335 -7.38 -17.36 -41.54
N GLU A 336 -6.32 -17.76 -42.23
CA GLU A 336 -5.18 -16.91 -42.56
C GLU A 336 -5.29 -16.46 -44.01
N LEU A 337 -5.26 -15.14 -44.24
CA LEU A 337 -5.34 -14.55 -45.58
C LEU A 337 -4.01 -14.72 -46.32
N GLN A 338 -4.02 -15.49 -47.42
CA GLN A 338 -3.03 -15.49 -48.51
C GLN A 338 -1.58 -15.23 -48.06
N ASP A 339 -1.05 -16.04 -47.14
CA ASP A 339 0.31 -15.99 -46.61
C ASP A 339 0.80 -14.62 -46.07
N SER A 340 -0.11 -13.67 -45.85
CA SER A 340 0.17 -12.34 -45.30
C SER A 340 0.30 -12.32 -43.78
N HIS A 341 0.20 -13.49 -43.13
CA HIS A 341 0.07 -13.68 -41.68
C HIS A 341 -1.11 -12.94 -41.02
N LYS A 342 -2.02 -12.37 -41.82
CA LYS A 342 -3.22 -11.70 -41.34
C LYS A 342 -4.30 -12.74 -41.07
N ILE A 343 -4.74 -12.83 -39.82
CA ILE A 343 -5.77 -13.79 -39.38
C ILE A 343 -7.10 -13.06 -39.24
N GLN A 344 -8.17 -13.66 -39.77
CA GLN A 344 -9.53 -13.12 -39.71
C GLN A 344 -10.56 -14.24 -39.49
N GLY A 345 -11.79 -13.85 -39.13
CA GLY A 345 -12.92 -14.77 -38.96
C GLY A 345 -13.69 -14.49 -37.68
N TYR A 346 -14.85 -15.13 -37.54
CA TYR A 346 -15.78 -14.88 -36.44
C TYR A 346 -15.14 -14.95 -35.04
N CYS A 347 -14.24 -15.92 -34.80
CA CYS A 347 -13.55 -16.04 -33.52
C CYS A 347 -12.56 -14.90 -33.25
N ILE A 348 -11.96 -14.33 -34.30
CA ILE A 348 -11.06 -13.18 -34.20
C ILE A 348 -11.86 -11.93 -33.86
N ASP A 349 -13.01 -11.73 -34.51
CA ASP A 349 -13.87 -10.58 -34.25
C ASP A 349 -14.40 -10.58 -32.81
N ILE A 350 -14.83 -11.74 -32.30
CA ILE A 350 -15.22 -11.89 -30.89
C ILE A 350 -14.06 -11.55 -29.97
N PHE A 351 -12.86 -12.09 -30.24
CA PHE A 351 -11.69 -11.83 -29.40
C PHE A 351 -11.34 -10.33 -29.39
N MET A 352 -11.31 -9.69 -30.56
CA MET A 352 -11.07 -8.25 -30.68
C MET A 352 -12.14 -7.43 -29.94
N LYS A 353 -13.41 -7.82 -30.01
CA LYS A 353 -14.47 -7.16 -29.23
C LYS A 353 -14.35 -7.38 -27.74
N ALA A 354 -13.96 -8.57 -27.30
CA ALA A 354 -13.73 -8.84 -25.88
C ALA A 354 -12.62 -7.94 -25.32
N LEU A 355 -11.56 -7.69 -26.07
CA LEU A 355 -10.48 -6.78 -25.66
C LEU A 355 -10.96 -5.36 -25.37
N GLU A 356 -12.00 -4.87 -26.05
CA GLU A 356 -12.56 -3.53 -25.80
C GLU A 356 -13.17 -3.39 -24.40
N PHE A 357 -13.59 -4.50 -23.78
CA PHE A 357 -14.15 -4.52 -22.41
C PHE A 357 -13.11 -4.76 -21.33
N ILE A 358 -11.87 -5.08 -21.71
CA ILE A 358 -10.79 -5.31 -20.76
C ILE A 358 -10.16 -3.95 -20.44
N PRO A 359 -10.01 -3.58 -19.15
CA PRO A 359 -9.45 -2.29 -18.77
C PRO A 359 -7.93 -2.17 -19.01
N TYR A 360 -7.33 -3.16 -19.69
CA TYR A 360 -5.91 -3.25 -20.01
C TYR A 360 -5.71 -3.88 -21.40
N GLU A 361 -4.68 -3.41 -22.10
CA GLU A 361 -4.32 -3.90 -23.43
C GLU A 361 -3.47 -5.17 -23.31
N ILE A 362 -3.89 -6.22 -24.02
CA ILE A 362 -3.21 -7.52 -24.03
C ILE A 362 -2.38 -7.58 -25.30
N PRO A 363 -1.04 -7.49 -25.26
CA PRO A 363 -0.24 -7.72 -26.46
C PRO A 363 -0.36 -9.20 -26.83
N PHE A 364 -0.87 -9.50 -28.02
CA PHE A 364 -1.01 -10.86 -28.51
C PHE A 364 -0.43 -11.00 -29.91
N VAL A 365 -0.01 -12.21 -30.24
CA VAL A 365 0.39 -12.60 -31.59
C VAL A 365 -0.32 -13.88 -31.94
N PHE A 366 -1.00 -13.89 -33.07
CA PHE A 366 -1.55 -15.12 -33.60
C PHE A 366 -0.45 -16.00 -34.18
N LYS A 367 -0.49 -17.29 -33.84
CA LYS A 367 0.42 -18.32 -34.34
C LYS A 367 -0.39 -19.36 -35.09
N PRO A 368 -0.36 -19.38 -36.43
CA PRO A 368 -1.07 -20.40 -37.19
C PRO A 368 -0.48 -21.79 -36.90
N VAL A 369 -1.36 -22.79 -36.79
CA VAL A 369 -1.02 -24.18 -36.49
C VAL A 369 -1.70 -25.10 -37.49
N GLY A 370 -0.92 -25.93 -38.18
CA GLY A 370 -1.41 -26.84 -39.21
C GLY A 370 -0.77 -26.56 -40.57
N ASN A 371 -1.02 -27.47 -41.52
CA ASN A 371 -0.43 -27.40 -42.86
C ASN A 371 -1.34 -26.73 -43.91
N GLY A 372 -2.55 -26.31 -43.52
CA GLY A 372 -3.55 -25.72 -44.43
C GLY A 372 -4.15 -26.69 -45.46
N LYS A 373 -3.73 -27.96 -45.47
CA LYS A 373 -4.24 -29.00 -46.39
C LYS A 373 -5.25 -29.93 -45.72
N ALA A 374 -5.10 -30.13 -44.42
CA ALA A 374 -6.02 -30.88 -43.58
C ALA A 374 -6.27 -30.11 -42.28
N ASN A 375 -7.41 -30.35 -41.65
CA ASN A 375 -7.70 -29.73 -40.36
C ASN A 375 -6.70 -30.22 -39.29
N PRO A 376 -6.13 -29.31 -38.48
CA PRO A 376 -5.19 -29.69 -37.43
C PRO A 376 -5.89 -30.50 -36.32
N ASN A 377 -5.15 -31.42 -35.71
CA ASN A 377 -5.62 -32.21 -34.57
C ASN A 377 -5.75 -31.31 -33.32
N TYR A 378 -6.96 -31.28 -32.74
CA TYR A 378 -7.27 -30.44 -31.58
C TYR A 378 -6.62 -30.92 -30.28
N ASP A 379 -6.49 -32.23 -30.07
CA ASP A 379 -5.83 -32.77 -28.88
C ASP A 379 -4.35 -32.37 -28.86
N ALA A 380 -3.71 -32.35 -30.04
CA ALA A 380 -2.33 -31.87 -30.19
C ALA A 380 -2.20 -30.36 -29.95
N LEU A 381 -3.22 -29.57 -30.30
CA LEU A 381 -3.28 -28.13 -29.99
C LEU A 381 -3.42 -27.89 -28.50
N VAL A 382 -4.30 -28.62 -27.82
CA VAL A 382 -4.50 -28.52 -26.37
C VAL A 382 -3.23 -28.90 -25.62
N LYS A 383 -2.55 -29.99 -26.00
CA LYS A 383 -1.27 -30.39 -25.39
C LYS A 383 -0.18 -29.32 -25.50
N LYS A 384 -0.18 -28.49 -26.55
CA LYS A 384 0.78 -27.38 -26.70
C LYS A 384 0.53 -26.22 -25.74
N ILE A 385 -0.67 -26.11 -25.18
CA ILE A 385 -1.01 -25.11 -24.17
C ILE A 385 -0.43 -25.52 -22.81
N ASP A 386 -0.45 -26.82 -22.50
CA ASP A 386 0.02 -27.39 -21.23
C ASP A 386 1.56 -27.46 -21.10
N GLN A 387 2.28 -27.31 -22.22
CA GLN A 387 3.74 -27.42 -22.32
C GLN A 387 4.48 -26.06 -22.41
N ASN A 388 3.77 -24.93 -22.34
CA ASN A 388 4.35 -23.57 -22.28
C ASN A 388 4.13 -22.98 -20.89
#